data_AF-A0A3D3EV83-F1
#
_entry.id   AF-A0A3D3EV83-F1
#
_cell.length_a   1.000
_cell.length_b   1.000
_cell.length_c   1.000
_cell.angle_alpha   90.00
_cell.angle_beta   90.00
_cell.angle_gamma   90.00
#
_symmetry.space_group_name_H-M   'P 1'
#
loop_
_entity.id
_entity.type
_entity.pdbx_description
1 polymer ?
#
loop_
_entity_poly.entity_id
_entity_poly.type
_entity_poly.pdbx_seq_one_letter_code
_entity_poly.pdbx_strand_id
1 'polypeptide(L)'
;IHIAAGMVTQEQDWLVPAFRELGAWLAKGVSLREIFLYFKGQEDGSRFEKAKRMLPVSVPIASQLVHAAGLGYAINYNKEKDTAVFAYVGDGGTSEGDFHEAMNFAAVWNAPVVFIVQNNQFAISVPLAMQTKS
;
A
#
# COMPACT_ATOMS: atom_id res chain seq x y z
N ILE A 1 -9.11 -8.87 5.93
CA ILE A 1 -8.17 -8.86 4.79
C ILE A 1 -6.74 -8.50 5.21
N HIS A 2 -6.53 -7.46 6.03
CA HIS A 2 -5.17 -6.94 6.35
C HIS A 2 -4.24 -7.93 7.04
N ILE A 3 -4.69 -8.63 8.09
CA ILE A 3 -3.82 -9.59 8.81
C ILE A 3 -3.37 -10.71 7.87
N ALA A 4 -4.32 -11.30 7.13
CA ALA A 4 -4.00 -12.36 6.17
C ALA A 4 -3.04 -11.87 5.08
N ALA A 5 -3.28 -10.68 4.50
CA ALA A 5 -2.39 -10.10 3.50
C ALA A 5 -0.99 -9.82 4.07
N GLY A 6 -0.89 -9.27 5.27
CA GLY A 6 0.40 -9.04 5.94
C GLY A 6 1.12 -10.32 6.34
N MET A 7 0.42 -11.41 6.64
CA MET A 7 1.03 -12.70 6.97
C MET A 7 1.57 -13.45 5.74
N VAL A 8 1.04 -13.19 4.54
CA VAL A 8 1.55 -13.77 3.29
C VAL A 8 2.63 -12.92 2.65
N THR A 9 2.71 -11.63 2.98
CA THR A 9 3.83 -10.75 2.60
C THR A 9 5.10 -11.21 3.30
N GLN A 10 6.08 -11.67 2.53
CA GLN A 10 7.36 -12.16 3.06
C GLN A 10 8.25 -11.00 3.52
N GLU A 11 9.37 -11.29 4.18
CA GLU A 11 10.27 -10.26 4.70
C GLU A 11 10.82 -9.35 3.58
N GLN A 12 11.21 -9.94 2.45
CA GLN A 12 11.75 -9.27 1.28
C GLN A 12 10.71 -8.45 0.50
N ASP A 13 9.42 -8.74 0.65
CA ASP A 13 8.36 -8.03 -0.07
C ASP A 13 8.18 -6.61 0.46
N TRP A 14 7.82 -5.68 -0.40
CA TRP A 14 7.45 -4.32 -0.01
C TRP A 14 5.97 -4.24 0.37
N LEU A 15 5.67 -3.50 1.43
CA LEU A 15 4.32 -3.15 1.82
C LEU A 15 4.11 -1.64 1.66
N VAL A 16 3.15 -1.26 0.83
CA VAL A 16 2.82 0.14 0.52
C VAL A 16 1.40 0.42 1.02
N PRO A 17 1.26 0.91 2.27
CA PRO A 17 -0.03 1.05 2.92
C PRO A 17 -0.76 2.32 2.48
N ALA A 18 -2.08 2.33 2.65
CA ALA A 18 -2.83 3.57 2.87
C ALA A 18 -2.84 3.83 4.39
N PHE A 19 -3.99 4.23 4.96
CA PHE A 19 -4.12 4.58 6.39
C PHE A 19 -5.01 3.63 7.21
N ARG A 20 -5.52 2.54 6.64
CA ARG A 20 -6.46 1.62 7.33
C ARG A 20 -5.89 0.23 7.61
N GLU A 21 -4.67 -0.05 7.18
CA GLU A 21 -4.12 -1.41 7.13
C GLU A 21 -3.36 -1.80 8.41
N LEU A 22 -3.81 -1.36 9.60
CA LEU A 22 -3.12 -1.62 10.88
C LEU A 22 -2.79 -3.10 11.11
N GLY A 23 -3.68 -4.01 10.70
CA GLY A 23 -3.42 -5.45 10.80
C GLY A 23 -2.25 -5.92 9.93
N ALA A 24 -2.04 -5.31 8.77
CA ALA A 24 -0.92 -5.61 7.90
C ALA A 24 0.38 -4.98 8.43
N TRP A 25 0.29 -3.78 9.04
CA TRP A 25 1.44 -3.11 9.67
C TRP A 25 1.99 -3.96 10.81
N LEU A 26 1.10 -4.43 11.70
CA LEU A 26 1.46 -5.32 12.81
C LEU A 26 2.07 -6.63 12.30
N ALA A 27 1.48 -7.25 11.28
CA ALA A 27 2.00 -8.48 10.69
C ALA A 27 3.40 -8.29 10.06
N LYS A 28 3.67 -7.12 9.45
CA LYS A 28 4.98 -6.75 8.89
C LYS A 28 6.01 -6.36 9.98
N GLY A 29 5.60 -6.30 11.24
CA GLY A 29 6.48 -6.08 12.39
C GLY A 29 6.49 -4.66 12.95
N VAL A 30 5.58 -3.77 12.50
CA VAL A 30 5.40 -2.46 13.14
C VAL A 30 4.89 -2.67 14.56
N SER A 31 5.53 -2.04 15.55
CA SER A 31 5.12 -2.13 16.94
C SER A 31 3.93 -1.22 17.25
N LEU A 32 3.15 -1.59 18.27
CA LEU A 32 2.09 -0.72 18.78
C LEU A 32 2.61 0.64 19.21
N ARG A 33 3.84 0.70 19.76
CA ARG A 33 4.49 1.97 20.12
C ARG A 33 4.63 2.87 18.90
N GLU A 34 5.20 2.39 17.80
CA GLU A 34 5.37 3.18 16.57
C GLU A 34 4.02 3.65 16.02
N ILE A 35 3.00 2.79 16.01
CA ILE A 35 1.64 3.15 15.62
C ILE A 35 1.09 4.30 16.48
N PHE A 36 1.25 4.22 17.81
CA PHE A 36 0.80 5.30 18.70
C PHE A 36 1.58 6.60 18.49
N LEU A 37 2.89 6.53 18.22
CA LEU A 37 3.71 7.71 17.91
C LEU A 37 3.25 8.37 16.61
N TYR A 38 2.95 7.58 15.57
CA TYR A 38 2.43 8.08 14.30
C TYR A 38 1.13 8.86 14.50
N PHE A 39 0.15 8.27 15.21
CA PHE A 39 -1.13 8.94 15.48
C PHE A 39 -1.02 10.13 16.44
N LYS A 40 0.06 10.20 17.23
CA LYS A 40 0.39 11.38 18.05
C LYS A 40 1.03 12.51 17.21
N GLY A 41 1.29 12.29 15.92
CA GLY A 41 1.96 13.24 15.05
C GLY A 41 3.47 13.32 15.27
N GLN A 42 4.08 12.27 15.82
CA GLN A 42 5.54 12.18 15.95
C GLN A 42 6.13 11.45 14.76
N GLU A 43 7.08 12.10 14.08
CA GLU A 43 7.72 11.58 12.86
C GLU A 43 8.44 10.23 13.10
N ASP A 44 8.95 10.01 14.31
CA ASP A 44 9.54 8.72 14.70
C ASP A 44 8.57 7.53 14.54
N GLY A 45 7.25 7.78 14.59
CA GLY A 45 6.23 6.76 14.35
C GLY A 45 6.14 6.30 12.89
N SER A 46 6.70 7.06 11.94
CA SER A 46 6.79 6.70 10.52
C SER A 46 8.08 5.96 10.18
N ARG A 47 9.04 5.90 11.12
CA ARG A 47 10.34 5.24 10.93
C ARG A 47 10.35 3.86 11.56
N PHE A 48 9.80 2.88 10.84
CA PHE A 48 9.66 1.53 11.36
C PHE A 48 11.01 0.83 11.61
N GLU A 49 11.22 0.34 12.83
CA GLU A 49 12.45 -0.33 13.24
C GLU A 49 12.56 -1.73 12.62
N LYS A 50 11.46 -2.50 12.61
CA LYS A 50 11.45 -3.88 12.10
C LYS A 50 10.85 -4.01 10.70
N ALA A 51 9.86 -3.18 10.36
CA ALA A 51 9.22 -3.20 9.05
C ALA A 51 9.99 -2.37 8.01
N LYS A 52 11.26 -2.73 7.72
CA LYS A 52 12.15 -1.95 6.85
C LYS A 52 11.68 -1.85 5.40
N ARG A 53 10.91 -2.82 4.94
CA ARG A 53 10.27 -2.83 3.61
C ARG A 53 8.79 -2.47 3.69
N MET A 54 8.47 -1.47 4.51
CA MET A 54 7.16 -0.84 4.54
C MET A 54 7.35 0.65 4.33
N LEU A 55 6.66 1.22 3.35
CA LEU A 55 6.66 2.67 3.17
C LEU A 55 5.90 3.36 4.32
N PRO A 56 6.24 4.61 4.64
CA PRO A 56 5.41 5.43 5.52
C PRO A 56 3.97 5.51 5.03
N VAL A 57 3.07 5.75 5.96
CA VAL A 57 1.63 5.88 5.70
C VAL A 57 1.36 7.09 4.83
N SER A 58 0.68 6.90 3.71
CA SER A 58 0.19 8.00 2.88
C SER A 58 -1.29 8.27 3.16
N VAL A 59 -1.58 9.49 3.61
CA VAL A 59 -2.95 10.00 3.78
C VAL A 59 -3.53 10.53 2.47
N PRO A 60 -2.76 11.23 1.59
CA PRO A 60 -3.23 11.56 0.24
C PRO A 60 -3.60 10.30 -0.54
N ILE A 61 -4.86 10.22 -0.98
CA ILE A 61 -5.42 9.03 -1.59
C ILE A 61 -4.67 8.69 -2.88
N ALA A 62 -4.37 7.39 -3.08
CA ALA A 62 -3.75 6.79 -4.26
C ALA A 62 -2.30 7.23 -4.60
N SER A 63 -1.80 8.35 -4.09
CA SER A 63 -0.43 8.84 -4.30
C SER A 63 0.67 7.78 -4.07
N GLN A 64 0.47 6.88 -3.11
CA GLN A 64 1.41 5.80 -2.81
C GLN A 64 1.54 4.77 -3.94
N LEU A 65 0.56 4.68 -4.84
CA LEU A 65 0.51 3.63 -5.86
C LEU A 65 1.56 3.84 -6.96
N VAL A 66 1.84 5.08 -7.35
CA VAL A 66 2.91 5.36 -8.32
C VAL A 66 4.29 5.04 -7.72
N HIS A 67 4.46 5.24 -6.41
CA HIS A 67 5.65 4.77 -5.70
C HIS A 67 5.75 3.25 -5.66
N ALA A 68 4.63 2.53 -5.51
CA ALA A 68 4.60 1.08 -5.59
C ALA A 68 5.04 0.56 -6.97
N ALA A 69 4.57 1.20 -8.06
CA ALA A 69 5.02 0.89 -9.42
C ALA A 69 6.54 1.12 -9.58
N GLY A 70 7.06 2.22 -9.04
CA GLY A 70 8.49 2.52 -9.03
C GLY A 70 9.33 1.49 -8.22
N LEU A 71 8.83 1.04 -7.07
CA LEU A 71 9.47 -0.04 -6.30
C LEU A 71 9.48 -1.35 -7.10
N GLY A 72 8.39 -1.69 -7.76
CA GLY A 72 8.32 -2.85 -8.64
C GLY A 72 9.31 -2.76 -9.82
N TYR A 73 9.44 -1.58 -10.43
CA TYR A 73 10.47 -1.34 -11.44
C TYR A 73 11.88 -1.56 -10.87
N ALA A 74 12.15 -1.05 -9.66
CA ALA A 74 13.44 -1.22 -9.00
C ALA A 74 13.77 -2.69 -8.71
N ILE A 75 12.79 -3.50 -8.29
CA ILE A 75 12.95 -4.96 -8.09
C ILE A 75 13.42 -5.63 -9.38
N ASN A 76 12.77 -5.33 -10.51
CA ASN A 76 13.15 -5.87 -11.82
C ASN A 76 14.55 -5.39 -12.24
N TYR A 77 14.82 -4.09 -12.08
CA TYR A 77 16.09 -3.47 -12.45
C TYR A 77 17.26 -4.08 -11.67
N ASN A 78 17.09 -4.27 -10.37
CA ASN A 78 18.08 -4.88 -9.48
C ASN A 78 18.13 -6.41 -9.57
N LYS A 79 17.25 -7.02 -10.36
CA LYS A 79 17.11 -8.49 -10.52
C LYS A 79 16.87 -9.21 -9.18
N GLU A 80 16.15 -8.56 -8.26
CA GLU A 80 15.71 -9.17 -7.02
C GLU A 80 14.82 -10.38 -7.33
N LYS A 81 14.99 -11.48 -6.58
CA LYS A 81 14.25 -12.73 -6.76
C LYS A 81 13.25 -12.89 -5.63
N ASP A 82 12.10 -13.47 -5.96
CA ASP A 82 11.03 -13.78 -5.01
C ASP A 82 10.57 -12.58 -4.17
N THR A 83 10.56 -11.39 -4.80
CA THR A 83 10.16 -10.12 -4.19
C THR A 83 9.01 -9.50 -4.98
N ALA A 84 7.97 -9.07 -4.28
CA ALA A 84 6.85 -8.32 -4.82
C ALA A 84 6.55 -7.06 -3.98
N VAL A 85 5.70 -6.19 -4.51
CA VAL A 85 5.18 -5.00 -3.83
C VAL A 85 3.67 -5.18 -3.60
N PHE A 86 3.21 -5.06 -2.35
CA PHE A 86 1.80 -5.11 -1.99
C PHE A 86 1.30 -3.70 -1.72
N ALA A 87 0.46 -3.17 -2.61
CA ALA A 87 -0.01 -1.79 -2.57
C ALA A 87 -1.51 -1.72 -2.28
N TYR A 88 -1.89 -0.98 -1.25
CA TYR A 88 -3.28 -0.93 -0.78
C TYR A 88 -3.99 0.34 -1.25
N VAL A 89 -5.26 0.20 -1.63
CA VAL A 89 -6.15 1.33 -1.94
C VAL A 89 -7.59 0.97 -1.59
N GLY A 90 -8.45 1.95 -1.30
CA GLY A 90 -9.90 1.74 -1.22
C GLY A 90 -10.56 1.81 -2.59
N ASP A 91 -11.82 1.36 -2.68
CA ASP A 91 -12.70 1.63 -3.83
C ASP A 91 -12.76 3.13 -4.19
N GLY A 92 -12.79 4.01 -3.19
CA GLY A 92 -12.70 5.45 -3.44
C GLY A 92 -11.44 5.85 -4.22
N GLY A 93 -10.29 5.30 -3.84
CA GLY A 93 -9.02 5.67 -4.44
C GLY A 93 -8.79 5.14 -5.85
N THR A 94 -9.63 4.21 -6.34
CA THR A 94 -9.51 3.75 -7.74
C THR A 94 -9.94 4.82 -8.75
N SER A 95 -10.63 5.87 -8.30
CA SER A 95 -11.04 7.00 -9.15
C SER A 95 -10.00 8.12 -9.21
N GLU A 96 -8.91 8.03 -8.45
CA GLU A 96 -7.80 8.99 -8.53
C GLU A 96 -6.93 8.72 -9.76
N GLY A 97 -6.37 9.78 -10.35
CA GLY A 97 -5.47 9.67 -11.51
C GLY A 97 -4.26 8.78 -11.23
N ASP A 98 -3.69 8.88 -10.03
CA ASP A 98 -2.53 8.11 -9.58
C ASP A 98 -2.78 6.59 -9.63
N PHE A 99 -4.02 6.14 -9.44
CA PHE A 99 -4.37 4.72 -9.58
C PHE A 99 -4.20 4.25 -11.03
N HIS A 100 -4.72 5.03 -11.99
CA HIS A 100 -4.58 4.72 -13.41
C HIS A 100 -3.10 4.77 -13.85
N GLU A 101 -2.36 5.80 -13.44
CA GLU A 101 -0.94 5.94 -13.76
C GLU A 101 -0.11 4.77 -13.22
N ALA A 102 -0.31 4.40 -11.95
CA ALA A 102 0.39 3.29 -11.31
C ALA A 102 0.12 1.94 -12.01
N MET A 103 -1.14 1.67 -12.35
CA MET A 103 -1.53 0.45 -13.06
C MET A 103 -0.88 0.39 -14.45
N ASN A 104 -0.90 1.50 -15.19
CA ASN A 104 -0.29 1.58 -16.52
C ASN A 104 1.24 1.39 -16.45
N PHE A 105 1.92 2.07 -15.54
CA PHE A 105 3.37 1.93 -15.35
C PHE A 105 3.75 0.51 -14.94
N ALA A 106 3.05 -0.09 -13.97
CA ALA A 106 3.32 -1.45 -13.53
C ALA A 106 3.17 -2.45 -14.69
N ALA A 107 2.14 -2.28 -15.55
CA ALA A 107 1.94 -3.12 -16.72
C ALA A 107 3.05 -2.97 -17.77
N VAL A 108 3.39 -1.72 -18.16
CA VAL A 108 4.43 -1.45 -19.16
C VAL A 108 5.80 -1.98 -18.73
N TRP A 109 6.11 -1.88 -17.44
CA TRP A 109 7.39 -2.34 -16.89
C TRP A 109 7.41 -3.81 -16.46
N ASN A 110 6.29 -4.52 -16.58
CA ASN A 110 6.11 -5.86 -16.01
C ASN A 110 6.53 -5.90 -14.52
N ALA A 111 6.20 -4.84 -13.77
CA ALA A 111 6.60 -4.67 -12.39
C ALA A 111 5.83 -5.64 -11.47
N PRO A 112 6.48 -6.33 -10.52
CA PRO A 112 5.84 -7.30 -9.63
C PRO A 112 5.06 -6.58 -8.51
N VAL A 113 3.95 -5.95 -8.87
CA VAL A 113 3.09 -5.20 -7.95
C VAL A 113 1.72 -5.87 -7.85
N VAL A 114 1.30 -6.14 -6.62
CA VAL A 114 -0.04 -6.62 -6.26
C VAL A 114 -0.84 -5.44 -5.72
N PHE A 115 -1.78 -4.95 -6.54
CA PHE A 115 -2.72 -3.91 -6.13
C PHE A 115 -3.91 -4.54 -5.38
N ILE A 116 -4.04 -4.20 -4.09
CA ILE A 116 -5.11 -4.66 -3.21
C ILE A 116 -6.16 -3.56 -3.11
N VAL A 117 -7.26 -3.74 -3.84
CA VAL A 117 -8.42 -2.85 -3.80
C VAL A 117 -9.38 -3.31 -2.71
N GLN A 118 -9.62 -2.45 -1.73
CA GLN A 118 -10.51 -2.68 -0.60
C GLN A 118 -11.88 -2.08 -0.89
N ASN A 119 -12.72 -2.86 -1.57
CA ASN A 119 -14.07 -2.43 -1.89
C ASN A 119 -15.03 -2.65 -0.71
N ASN A 120 -15.11 -1.66 0.18
CA ASN A 120 -16.03 -1.66 1.32
C ASN A 120 -17.36 -0.95 1.02
N GLN A 121 -17.64 -0.67 -0.26
CA GLN A 121 -18.85 -0.06 -0.80
C GLN A 121 -19.01 1.46 -0.55
N PHE A 122 -18.09 2.11 0.17
CA PHE A 122 -18.20 3.52 0.53
C PHE A 122 -16.86 4.25 0.63
N ALA A 123 -16.78 5.39 -0.07
CA ALA A 123 -15.77 6.42 0.14
C ALA A 123 -16.34 7.55 1.02
N ILE A 124 -16.12 7.46 2.33
CA ILE A 124 -16.66 8.39 3.36
C ILE A 124 -18.19 8.38 3.37
N SER A 125 -18.84 9.20 2.54
CA SER A 125 -20.30 9.29 2.40
C SER A 125 -20.78 8.96 0.98
N VAL A 126 -19.85 8.65 0.07
CA VAL A 126 -20.14 8.38 -1.35
C VAL A 126 -20.26 6.86 -1.55
N PRO A 127 -21.42 6.34 -1.97
CA PRO A 127 -21.57 4.92 -2.27
C PRO A 127 -20.88 4.53 -3.59
N LEU A 128 -20.47 3.26 -3.71
CA LEU A 128 -19.77 2.72 -4.89
C LEU A 128 -20.45 3.04 -6.24
N ALA A 129 -21.78 3.04 -6.28
CA ALA A 129 -22.55 3.33 -7.50
C ALA A 129 -22.38 4.77 -8.03
N MET A 130 -21.88 5.68 -7.19
CA MET A 130 -21.47 7.04 -7.58
C MET A 130 -19.97 7.15 -7.87
N GLN A 131 -19.19 6.12 -7.56
CA GLN A 131 -17.73 6.09 -7.73
C GLN A 131 -17.33 5.51 -9.09
N THR A 132 -18.02 4.46 -9.54
CA THR A 132 -17.85 3.85 -10.86
C THR A 132 -19.16 3.23 -11.36
N LYS A 133 -19.31 3.09 -12.68
CA LYS A 133 -20.43 2.40 -13.31
C LYS A 133 -20.07 0.93 -13.56
N SER A 134 -21.05 0.04 -13.43
CA SER A 134 -20.96 -1.39 -13.74
C SER A 134 -21.21 -1.68 -15.21
#